data_AF-A0A7W0JFJ8-F1
#
_entry.id   AF-A0A7W0JFJ8-F1
#
_cell.length_a   1.000
_cell.length_b   1.000
_cell.length_c   1.000
_cell.angle_alpha   90.00
_cell.angle_beta   90.00
_cell.angle_gamma   90.00
#
_symmetry.space_group_name_H-M   'P 1'
#
loop_
_entity.id
_entity.type
_entity.pdbx_description
1 polymer ?
#
loop_
_entity_poly.entity_id
_entity_poly.type
_entity_poly.pdbx_seq_one_letter_code
_entity_poly.pdbx_strand_id
1 'polypeptide(L)'
;MEAGIQDFFSSLLQKFNDSQKSSELIKWILFEPLAKLCGLLQGTKAACHMDINSEKTASSIRSVASTFLECLECLEDTETPFSIRDWIYDPNHNSWLFLHCLPSQRAAVRPLLSTWISSAIKGLLT
;
A
#
# COMPACT_ATOMS: atom_id res chain seq x y z
N MET A 1 -0.13 0.74 18.58
CA MET A 1 0.77 0.47 17.42
C MET A 1 -0.01 0.47 16.12
N GLU A 2 -1.14 -0.25 16.06
CA GLU A 2 -2.01 -0.33 14.88
C GLU A 2 -2.51 1.03 14.36
N ALA A 3 -2.97 1.92 15.24
CA ALA A 3 -3.38 3.28 14.86
C ALA A 3 -2.24 4.09 14.20
N GLY A 4 -1.01 3.95 14.69
CA GLY A 4 0.15 4.66 14.12
C GLY A 4 0.54 4.15 12.73
N ILE A 5 0.31 2.86 12.44
CA ILE A 5 0.51 2.29 11.11
C ILE A 5 -0.57 2.80 10.15
N GLN A 6 -1.83 2.85 10.59
CA GLN A 6 -2.91 3.39 9.78
C GLN A 6 -2.73 4.89 9.47
N ASP A 7 -2.35 5.68 10.46
CA ASP A 7 -2.05 7.09 10.28
C ASP A 7 -0.83 7.29 9.37
N PHE A 8 0.20 6.46 9.50
CA PHE A 8 1.35 6.43 8.59
C PHE A 8 0.91 6.21 7.14
N PHE A 9 0.20 5.12 6.85
CA PHE A 9 -0.24 4.79 5.50
C PHE A 9 -1.17 5.84 4.88
N SER A 10 -2.17 6.29 5.63
CA SER A 10 -3.12 7.30 5.15
C SER A 10 -2.43 8.64 4.86
N SER A 11 -1.51 9.07 5.72
CA SER A 11 -0.75 10.30 5.54
C SER A 11 0.21 10.21 4.34
N LEU A 12 0.78 9.03 4.12
CA LEU A 12 1.67 8.78 2.98
C LEU A 12 0.87 8.83 1.67
N LEU A 13 -0.25 8.11 1.59
CA LEU A 13 -1.16 8.18 0.43
C LEU A 13 -1.66 9.60 0.17
N GLN A 14 -1.95 10.38 1.22
CA GLN A 14 -2.31 11.79 1.07
C GLN A 14 -1.20 12.62 0.41
N LYS A 15 0.08 12.36 0.73
CA LYS A 15 1.23 13.07 0.13
C LYS A 15 1.48 12.68 -1.32
N PHE A 16 1.06 11.48 -1.73
CA PHE A 16 1.19 10.97 -3.11
C PHE A 16 -0.14 10.92 -3.85
N ASN A 17 -1.17 11.65 -3.41
CA ASN A 17 -2.51 11.57 -3.99
C ASN A 17 -2.54 11.86 -5.51
N ASP A 18 -1.57 12.64 -6.00
CA ASP A 18 -1.44 13.00 -7.42
C ASP A 18 -0.57 12.01 -8.22
N SER A 19 0.23 11.18 -7.54
CA SER A 19 1.11 10.19 -8.16
C SER A 19 0.49 8.81 -8.05
N GLN A 20 -0.12 8.33 -9.14
CA GLN A 20 -0.68 6.96 -9.23
C GLN A 20 0.42 5.87 -9.31
N LYS A 21 1.64 6.16 -8.83
CA LYS A 21 2.81 5.30 -8.99
C LYS A 21 3.14 4.58 -7.70
N SER A 22 2.88 3.28 -7.67
CA SER A 22 3.27 2.41 -6.55
C SER A 22 4.78 2.41 -6.34
N SER A 23 5.57 2.53 -7.41
CA SER A 23 7.04 2.57 -7.32
C SER A 23 7.56 3.73 -6.48
N GLU A 24 6.91 4.89 -6.55
CA GLU A 24 7.30 6.07 -5.78
C GLU A 24 7.01 5.87 -4.29
N LEU A 25 5.84 5.32 -3.96
CA LEU A 25 5.47 4.99 -2.59
C LEU A 25 6.44 3.96 -1.98
N ILE A 26 6.76 2.91 -2.73
CA ILE A 26 7.75 1.88 -2.34
C ILE A 26 9.11 2.53 -2.12
N LYS A 27 9.55 3.42 -3.02
CA LYS A 27 10.83 4.13 -2.89
C LYS A 27 10.94 4.86 -1.56
N TRP A 28 9.92 5.61 -1.18
CA TRP A 28 9.90 6.39 0.06
C TRP A 28 9.89 5.52 1.32
N ILE A 29 9.20 4.39 1.29
CA ILE A 29 9.04 3.53 2.47
C ILE A 29 10.22 2.57 2.63
N LEU A 30 10.78 2.04 1.54
CA LEU A 30 11.85 1.05 1.62
C LEU A 30 13.24 1.68 1.54
N PHE A 31 13.44 2.71 0.73
CA PHE A 31 14.79 3.16 0.35
C PHE A 31 15.19 4.53 0.91
N GLU A 32 14.27 5.48 1.07
CA GLU A 32 14.64 6.83 1.56
C GLU A 32 15.07 6.82 3.04
N PRO A 33 15.99 7.70 3.47
CA PRO A 33 16.37 7.81 4.89
C PRO A 33 15.19 8.13 5.80
N LEU A 34 15.17 7.57 7.01
CA LEU A 34 14.08 7.77 7.98
C LEU A 34 13.83 9.26 8.27
N ALA A 35 14.89 10.06 8.40
CA ALA A 35 14.76 11.50 8.61
C ALA A 35 13.99 12.21 7.49
N LYS A 36 14.22 11.83 6.22
CA LYS A 36 13.47 12.39 5.09
C LYS A 36 12.01 11.94 5.11
N LEU A 37 11.75 10.68 5.44
CA LEU A 37 10.39 10.14 5.55
C LEU A 37 9.60 10.85 6.65
N CYS A 38 10.20 11.04 7.84
CA CYS A 38 9.59 11.81 8.92
C CYS A 38 9.35 13.28 8.52
N GLY A 39 10.27 13.86 7.73
CA GLY A 39 10.13 15.20 7.15
C GLY A 39 8.96 15.31 6.17
N LEU A 40 8.81 14.34 5.24
CA LEU A 40 7.70 14.29 4.28
C LEU A 40 6.34 14.29 4.98
N LEU A 41 6.23 13.54 6.09
CA LEU A 41 5.01 13.34 6.84
C LEU A 41 4.69 14.47 7.82
N GLN A 42 5.53 15.51 7.92
CA GLN A 42 5.19 16.70 8.69
C GLN A 42 3.90 17.35 8.19
N GLY A 43 3.11 17.86 9.15
CA GLY A 43 1.78 18.43 8.89
C GLY A 43 0.68 17.40 8.64
N THR A 44 0.94 16.10 8.86
CA THR A 44 -0.07 15.03 8.78
C THR A 44 -0.29 14.37 10.14
N LYS A 45 -1.31 13.52 10.26
CA LYS A 45 -1.56 12.76 11.50
C LYS A 45 -0.40 11.83 11.85
N ALA A 46 0.32 11.32 10.86
CA ALA A 46 1.48 10.46 11.10
C ALA A 46 2.62 11.15 11.87
N ALA A 47 2.69 12.49 11.88
CA ALA A 47 3.77 13.23 12.52
C ALA A 47 3.87 12.97 14.04
N CYS A 48 2.78 12.60 14.71
CA CYS A 48 2.81 12.27 16.15
C CYS A 48 3.49 10.92 16.45
N HIS A 49 3.65 10.07 15.44
CA HIS A 49 4.25 8.74 15.54
C HIS A 49 5.56 8.61 14.76
N MET A 50 5.76 9.44 13.74
CA MET A 50 6.91 9.48 12.85
C MET A 50 7.79 10.70 13.13
N ASP A 51 8.44 10.69 14.30
CA ASP A 51 9.39 11.73 14.74
C ASP A 51 10.82 11.17 14.74
N ILE A 52 11.78 11.96 14.25
CA ILE A 52 13.21 11.65 14.32
C ILE A 52 13.71 11.60 15.77
N ASN A 53 13.10 12.37 16.68
CA ASN A 53 13.43 12.33 18.11
C ASN A 53 12.92 11.03 18.78
N SER A 54 12.02 10.30 18.11
CA SER A 54 11.51 8.99 18.52
C SER A 54 11.89 7.92 17.49
N GLU A 55 13.17 7.87 17.12
CA GLU A 55 13.69 7.03 16.03
C GLU A 55 13.30 5.55 16.15
N LYS A 56 13.27 4.99 17.37
CA LYS A 56 12.87 3.59 17.61
C LYS A 56 11.41 3.34 17.21
N THR A 57 10.50 4.25 17.53
CA THR A 57 9.07 4.12 17.21
C THR A 57 8.86 4.24 15.70
N ALA A 58 9.45 5.26 15.09
CA ALA A 58 9.37 5.50 13.65
C ALA A 58 9.98 4.34 12.84
N SER A 59 11.11 3.79 13.29
CA SER A 59 11.75 2.61 12.69
C SER A 59 10.87 1.36 12.83
N SER A 60 10.21 1.18 13.98
CA SER A 60 9.32 0.03 14.21
C SER A 60 8.09 0.10 13.31
N ILE A 61 7.47 1.28 13.18
CA ILE A 61 6.34 1.50 12.27
C ILE A 61 6.75 1.25 10.83
N ARG A 62 7.88 1.81 10.39
CA ARG A 62 8.41 1.59 9.03
C ARG A 62 8.66 0.11 8.77
N SER A 63 9.32 -0.59 9.70
CA SER A 63 9.62 -2.03 9.56
C SER A 63 8.35 -2.85 9.36
N VAL A 64 7.31 -2.60 10.17
CA VAL A 64 6.02 -3.27 10.03
C VAL A 64 5.35 -2.92 8.70
N ALA A 65 5.38 -1.65 8.28
CA ALA A 65 4.82 -1.21 7.01
C ALA A 65 5.53 -1.86 5.81
N SER A 66 6.86 -1.95 5.84
CA SER A 66 7.67 -2.57 4.78
C SER A 66 7.23 -4.00 4.48
N THR A 67 7.00 -4.82 5.52
CA THR A 67 6.56 -6.22 5.36
C THR A 67 5.26 -6.36 4.56
N PHE A 68 4.36 -5.38 4.63
CA PHE A 68 3.11 -5.40 3.87
C PHE A 68 3.28 -4.89 2.43
N LEU A 69 4.30 -4.06 2.19
CA LEU A 69 4.48 -3.35 0.92
C LEU A 69 5.48 -4.00 -0.02
N GLU A 70 6.32 -4.91 0.45
CA GLU A 70 7.18 -5.74 -0.41
C GLU A 70 6.37 -6.40 -1.54
N CYS A 71 5.12 -6.81 -1.26
CA CYS A 71 4.26 -7.38 -2.30
C CYS A 71 3.86 -6.39 -3.41
N LEU A 72 3.94 -5.08 -3.15
CA LEU A 72 3.69 -4.05 -4.16
C LEU A 72 4.86 -3.90 -5.15
N GLU A 73 6.06 -4.40 -4.83
CA GLU A 73 7.17 -4.45 -5.80
C GLU A 73 6.85 -5.36 -6.99
N CYS A 74 5.84 -6.23 -6.85
CA CYS A 74 5.32 -7.04 -7.95
C CYS A 74 4.41 -6.24 -8.91
N LEU A 75 4.06 -4.99 -8.58
CA LEU A 75 3.24 -4.12 -9.41
C LEU A 75 4.11 -3.16 -10.20
N GLU A 76 3.86 -3.13 -11.50
CA GLU A 76 4.42 -2.11 -12.38
C GLU A 76 3.51 -0.88 -12.40
N ASP A 77 4.10 0.31 -12.47
CA ASP A 77 3.34 1.52 -12.66
C ASP A 77 2.65 1.48 -14.03
N THR A 78 1.39 1.92 -14.09
CA THR A 78 0.59 1.92 -15.31
C THR A 78 -0.28 3.16 -15.37
N GLU A 79 -0.43 3.71 -16.57
CA GLU A 79 -1.36 4.82 -16.85
C GLU A 79 -2.80 4.31 -17.05
N THR A 80 -2.98 2.99 -17.19
CA THR A 80 -4.29 2.34 -17.38
C THR A 80 -4.49 1.26 -16.30
N PRO A 81 -4.72 1.66 -15.04
CA PRO A 81 -4.86 0.71 -13.94
C PRO A 81 -6.15 -0.11 -14.07
N PHE A 82 -6.05 -1.40 -13.73
CA PHE A 82 -7.23 -2.26 -13.57
C PHE A 82 -7.81 -2.11 -12.16
N SER A 83 -9.11 -1.84 -12.08
CA SER A 83 -9.85 -1.74 -10.82
C SER A 83 -10.80 -2.91 -10.69
N ILE A 84 -10.52 -3.81 -9.73
CA ILE A 84 -11.40 -4.94 -9.39
C ILE A 84 -12.79 -4.44 -8.99
N ARG A 85 -12.87 -3.29 -8.31
CA ARG A 85 -14.13 -2.69 -7.87
C ARG A 85 -14.97 -2.26 -9.07
N ASP A 86 -14.39 -1.52 -10.00
CA ASP A 86 -15.11 -1.02 -11.17
C ASP A 86 -15.51 -2.18 -12.08
N TRP A 87 -14.67 -3.20 -12.19
CA TRP A 87 -14.98 -4.44 -12.90
C TRP A 87 -16.19 -5.18 -12.30
N ILE A 88 -16.31 -5.26 -10.97
CA ILE A 88 -17.46 -5.89 -10.29
C ILE A 88 -18.76 -5.12 -10.54
N TYR A 89 -18.71 -3.79 -10.53
CA TYR A 89 -19.89 -2.95 -10.68
C TYR A 89 -20.33 -2.74 -12.13
N ASP A 90 -19.53 -3.14 -13.11
CA ASP A 90 -19.90 -2.97 -14.52
C ASP A 90 -20.99 -3.98 -14.93
N PRO A 91 -22.24 -3.53 -15.17
CA PRO A 91 -23.35 -4.42 -15.48
C PRO A 91 -23.21 -5.11 -16.84
N ASN A 92 -22.29 -4.65 -17.70
CA ASN A 92 -22.08 -5.19 -19.04
C ASN A 92 -21.04 -6.32 -19.06
N HIS A 93 -20.31 -6.53 -17.96
CA HIS A 93 -19.20 -7.48 -17.90
C HIS A 93 -19.52 -8.71 -17.06
N ASN A 94 -20.29 -9.65 -17.62
CA ASN A 94 -20.47 -10.98 -17.03
C ASN A 94 -19.25 -11.88 -17.34
N SER A 95 -18.14 -11.62 -16.66
CA SER A 95 -16.84 -12.23 -16.95
C SER A 95 -16.22 -12.86 -15.70
N TRP A 96 -15.12 -13.60 -15.87
CA TRP A 96 -14.40 -14.27 -14.79
C TRP A 96 -13.02 -13.66 -14.61
N LEU A 97 -12.62 -13.40 -13.35
CA LEU A 97 -11.25 -13.04 -13.00
C LEU A 97 -10.51 -14.26 -12.45
N PHE A 98 -9.52 -14.75 -13.19
CA PHE A 98 -8.66 -15.85 -12.75
C PHE A 98 -7.36 -15.29 -12.18
N LEU A 99 -7.06 -15.61 -10.92
CA LEU A 99 -5.81 -15.23 -10.26
C LEU A 99 -4.85 -16.42 -10.30
N HIS A 100 -3.82 -16.33 -11.14
CA HIS A 100 -2.78 -17.35 -11.26
C HIS A 100 -1.48 -16.90 -10.59
N CYS A 101 -0.75 -17.84 -9.98
CA CYS A 101 0.57 -17.62 -9.43
C CYS A 101 1.39 -18.91 -9.46
N LEU A 102 2.67 -18.82 -9.83
CA LEU A 102 3.60 -19.94 -9.75
C LEU A 102 3.86 -20.33 -8.27
N PRO A 103 4.07 -21.62 -7.95
CA PRO A 103 4.36 -22.04 -6.58
C PRO A 103 5.54 -21.31 -5.94
N SER A 104 6.58 -21.00 -6.72
CA SER A 104 7.78 -20.25 -6.28
C SER A 104 7.48 -18.80 -5.90
N GLN A 105 6.48 -18.17 -6.51
CA GLN A 105 6.09 -16.77 -6.27
C GLN A 105 5.04 -16.64 -5.17
N ARG A 106 4.40 -17.75 -4.78
CA ARG A 106 3.22 -17.76 -3.90
C ARG A 106 3.46 -17.04 -2.58
N ALA A 107 4.64 -17.19 -1.99
CA ALA A 107 4.97 -16.52 -0.73
C ALA A 107 4.97 -14.98 -0.89
N ALA A 108 5.58 -14.48 -1.97
CA ALA A 108 5.72 -13.04 -2.23
C ALA A 108 4.38 -12.38 -2.60
N VAL A 109 3.55 -13.04 -3.41
CA VAL A 109 2.27 -12.44 -3.87
C VAL A 109 1.08 -12.69 -2.94
N ARG A 110 1.22 -13.56 -1.93
CA ARG A 110 0.12 -13.89 -1.00
C ARG A 110 -0.52 -12.65 -0.35
N PRO A 111 0.24 -11.65 0.14
CA PRO A 111 -0.36 -10.44 0.71
C PRO A 111 -1.14 -9.62 -0.33
N LEU A 112 -0.65 -9.56 -1.56
CA LEU A 112 -1.29 -8.86 -2.67
C LEU A 112 -2.62 -9.52 -3.06
N LEU A 113 -2.62 -10.84 -3.26
CA LEU A 113 -3.82 -11.62 -3.56
C LEU A 113 -4.87 -11.48 -2.45
N SER A 114 -4.43 -11.52 -1.18
CA SER A 114 -5.33 -11.34 -0.03
C SER A 114 -5.99 -9.96 -0.04
N THR A 115 -5.23 -8.93 -0.40
CA THR A 115 -5.72 -7.54 -0.51
C THR A 115 -6.73 -7.40 -1.65
N TRP A 116 -6.45 -7.98 -2.82
CA TRP A 116 -7.36 -7.99 -3.95
C TRP A 116 -8.68 -8.68 -3.66
N ILE A 117 -8.64 -9.87 -3.04
CA ILE A 117 -9.85 -10.60 -2.63
C ILE A 117 -10.63 -9.80 -1.59
N SER A 118 -9.95 -9.20 -0.60
CA SER A 118 -10.61 -8.35 0.39
C SER A 118 -11.29 -7.14 -0.26
N SER A 119 -10.64 -6.51 -1.25
CA SER A 119 -11.20 -5.38 -2.01
C SER A 119 -12.43 -5.79 -2.82
N ALA A 120 -12.37 -6.96 -3.47
CA ALA A 120 -13.49 -7.54 -4.22
C ALA A 120 -14.71 -7.77 -3.31
N ILE A 121 -14.50 -8.46 -2.17
CA ILE A 121 -15.56 -8.76 -1.21
C ILE A 121 -16.17 -7.46 -0.67
N LYS A 122 -15.34 -6.47 -0.32
CA LYS A 122 -15.86 -5.16 0.13
C LYS A 122 -16.69 -4.49 -0.96
N GLY A 123 -16.22 -4.48 -2.21
CA GLY A 123 -17.00 -3.98 -3.34
C GLY A 123 -18.35 -4.68 -3.54
N LEU A 124 -18.46 -5.97 -3.22
CA LEU A 124 -19.75 -6.67 -3.30
C LEU A 124 -20.71 -6.32 -2.15
N LEU A 125 -20.18 -5.89 -1.01
CA LEU A 125 -20.95 -5.61 0.22
C LEU A 125 -21.35 -4.13 0.37
N THR A 126 -20.91 -3.26 -0.54
CA THR A 126 -21.22 -1.82 -0.55
C THR A 126 -22.04 -1.47 -1.77
#